data_AF-A0A7C9CQW3-F1
#
_entry.id   AF-A0A7C9CQW3-F1
#
_cell.length_a   1.000
_cell.length_b   1.000
_cell.length_c   1.000
_cell.angle_alpha   90.00
_cell.angle_beta   90.00
_cell.angle_gamma   90.00
#
_symmetry.space_group_name_H-M   'P 1'
#
loop_
_entity.id
_entity.type
_entity.pdbx_description
1 polymer ?
#
loop_
_entity_poly.entity_id
_entity_poly.type
_entity_poly.pdbx_seq_one_letter_code
_entity_poly.pdbx_strand_id
1 'polypeptide(L)'
;DQIADDAKFRLIEVKRQPIRKRKETYSYVNENSIVGRDVDKDRIVDMLLDPSILGDVPVLAIVGMGGLGKTALAQLVYNHKRIQAEFHKRRFWVCVSDQDQNQFNIKTILAKIYKLAT
;
A
#
# COMPACT_ATOMS: atom_id res chain seq x y z
N ASP A 1 -27.43 0.44 -38.29
CA ASP A 1 -26.50 1.59 -38.36
C ASP A 1 -27.09 2.84 -37.75
N GLN A 2 -26.86 3.11 -36.46
CA GLN A 2 -26.92 4.46 -35.88
C GLN A 2 -25.99 4.51 -34.66
N ILE A 3 -24.68 4.44 -34.90
CA ILE A 3 -23.72 4.96 -33.94
C ILE A 3 -23.78 6.48 -34.12
N ALA A 4 -24.37 7.16 -33.14
CA ALA A 4 -24.50 8.60 -33.15
C ALA A 4 -23.12 9.25 -33.20
N ASP A 5 -22.99 10.25 -34.06
CA ASP A 5 -21.81 11.05 -34.30
C ASP A 5 -21.20 11.56 -32.98
N ASP A 6 -19.90 11.29 -32.79
CA ASP A 6 -19.13 11.55 -31.56
C ASP A 6 -19.16 13.03 -31.13
N ALA A 7 -19.61 13.92 -32.01
CA ALA A 7 -19.77 15.36 -31.76
C ALA A 7 -20.87 15.73 -30.74
N LYS A 8 -21.81 14.83 -30.41
CA LYS A 8 -22.88 15.14 -29.45
C LYS A 8 -22.40 15.20 -28.00
N PHE A 9 -21.36 14.43 -27.68
CA PHE A 9 -20.70 14.50 -26.39
C PHE A 9 -19.45 15.33 -26.61
N ARG A 10 -19.36 16.52 -26.02
CA ARG A 10 -18.13 17.34 -26.01
C ARG A 10 -17.02 16.61 -25.23
N LEU A 11 -16.57 15.47 -25.74
CA LEU A 11 -15.48 14.71 -25.19
C LEU A 11 -14.23 15.54 -25.47
N ILE A 12 -13.76 16.22 -24.44
CA ILE A 12 -12.44 16.82 -24.46
C ILE A 12 -11.48 15.64 -24.64
N GLU A 13 -10.71 15.63 -25.73
CA GLU A 13 -9.54 14.77 -25.84
C GLU A 13 -8.62 15.11 -24.66
N VAL A 14 -8.74 14.34 -23.58
CA VAL A 14 -7.80 14.41 -22.47
C VAL A 14 -6.51 13.81 -23.00
N LYS A 15 -5.61 14.67 -23.48
CA LYS A 15 -4.21 14.30 -23.70
C LYS A 15 -3.75 13.58 -22.44
N ARG A 16 -3.48 12.27 -22.55
CA ARG A 16 -2.96 11.46 -21.44
C ARG A 16 -1.68 12.14 -20.99
N GLN A 17 -1.73 12.90 -19.91
CA GLN A 17 -0.53 13.42 -19.32
C GLN A 17 0.35 12.22 -18.95
N PRO A 18 1.68 12.33 -19.08
CA PRO A 18 2.58 11.30 -18.56
C PRO A 18 2.17 11.01 -17.13
N ILE A 19 2.09 9.71 -16.79
CA ILE A 19 1.67 9.23 -15.47
C ILE A 19 2.33 10.13 -14.43
N ARG A 20 1.54 10.96 -13.74
CA ARG A 20 2.06 11.84 -12.70
C ARG A 20 2.93 10.99 -11.78
N LYS A 21 4.15 11.43 -11.50
CA LYS A 21 5.02 10.77 -10.52
C LYS A 21 4.18 10.50 -9.28
N ARG A 22 4.01 9.22 -8.97
CA ARG A 22 3.24 8.71 -7.85
C ARG A 22 4.02 9.15 -6.63
N LYS A 23 3.38 9.97 -5.82
CA LYS A 23 3.97 10.37 -4.55
C LYS A 23 4.27 9.11 -3.74
N GLU A 24 5.44 9.09 -3.11
CA GLU A 24 5.76 8.03 -2.16
C GLU A 24 4.69 8.00 -1.07
N THR A 25 4.38 6.79 -0.61
CA THR A 25 3.47 6.59 0.52
C THR A 25 4.25 6.69 1.81
N TYR A 26 3.63 7.25 2.84
CA TYR A 26 4.17 7.37 4.18
C TYR A 26 3.47 6.38 5.12
N SER A 27 4.12 6.00 6.21
CA SER A 27 3.54 5.08 7.20
C SER A 27 2.49 5.73 8.10
N TYR A 28 2.60 7.03 8.37
CA TYR A 28 1.64 7.77 9.20
C TYR A 28 0.22 7.70 8.64
N VAL A 29 -0.76 7.67 9.53
CA VAL A 29 -2.18 7.70 9.18
C VAL A 29 -2.97 8.46 10.21
N ASN A 30 -3.91 9.28 9.74
CA ASN A 30 -4.96 9.81 10.60
C ASN A 30 -6.06 8.75 10.69
N GLU A 31 -6.09 7.97 11.77
CA GLU A 31 -7.05 6.86 11.94
C GLU A 31 -8.50 7.33 11.80
N ASN A 32 -8.82 8.54 12.27
CA ASN A 32 -10.16 9.14 12.18
C ASN A 32 -10.64 9.39 10.74
N SER A 33 -9.74 9.33 9.75
CA SER A 33 -10.07 9.48 8.33
C SER A 33 -10.45 8.17 7.64
N ILE A 34 -10.35 7.03 8.32
CA ILE A 34 -10.64 5.70 7.77
C ILE A 34 -11.78 5.08 8.55
N VAL A 35 -12.83 4.66 7.84
CA VAL A 35 -14.04 4.07 8.43
C VAL A 35 -14.26 2.64 7.93
N GLY A 36 -14.88 1.80 8.77
CA GLY A 36 -15.34 0.46 8.37
C GLY A 36 -14.23 -0.58 8.16
N ARG A 37 -13.03 -0.34 8.72
CA ARG A 37 -11.87 -1.24 8.58
C ARG A 37 -11.43 -1.91 9.88
N ASP A 38 -12.18 -1.74 10.97
CA ASP A 38 -11.79 -2.24 12.28
C ASP A 38 -11.64 -3.77 12.33
N VAL A 39 -12.62 -4.48 11.77
CA VAL A 39 -12.58 -5.95 11.72
C VAL A 39 -11.39 -6.47 10.90
N ASP A 40 -11.15 -5.88 9.72
CA ASP A 40 -10.01 -6.26 8.87
C ASP A 40 -8.67 -5.97 9.56
N LYS A 41 -8.57 -4.80 10.19
CA LYS A 41 -7.38 -4.35 10.94
C LYS A 41 -7.08 -5.32 12.07
N ASP A 42 -8.06 -5.63 12.91
CA ASP A 42 -7.86 -6.48 14.08
C ASP A 42 -7.50 -7.92 13.68
N ARG A 43 -8.18 -8.46 12.66
CA ARG A 43 -7.84 -9.79 12.10
C ARG A 43 -6.40 -9.86 11.60
N ILE A 44 -5.94 -8.81 10.90
CA ILE A 44 -4.54 -8.77 10.43
C ILE A 44 -3.56 -8.66 11.59
N VAL A 45 -3.87 -7.86 12.60
CA VAL A 45 -3.02 -7.75 13.80
C VAL A 45 -2.92 -9.10 14.51
N ASP A 46 -4.03 -9.82 14.66
CA ASP A 46 -4.02 -11.13 15.30
C ASP A 46 -3.19 -12.15 14.50
N MET A 47 -3.30 -12.17 13.17
CA MET A 47 -2.45 -13.00 12.32
C MET A 47 -0.97 -12.65 12.46
N LEU A 48 -0.59 -11.37 12.51
CA LEU A 48 0.81 -10.97 12.61
C LEU A 48 1.44 -11.24 13.98
N LEU A 49 0.61 -11.42 15.02
CA LEU A 49 1.04 -11.68 16.40
C LEU A 49 0.79 -13.15 16.81
N ASP A 50 0.39 -14.00 15.87
CA ASP A 50 0.13 -15.41 16.14
C ASP A 50 1.46 -16.16 16.35
N PRO A 51 1.73 -16.66 17.57
CA PRO A 51 2.97 -17.38 17.87
C PRO A 51 3.03 -18.76 17.21
N SER A 52 1.93 -19.26 16.65
CA SER A 52 1.87 -20.56 15.98
C SER A 52 2.36 -20.52 14.53
N ILE A 53 2.66 -19.33 13.98
CA ILE A 53 3.20 -19.22 12.63
C ILE A 53 4.63 -19.80 12.59
N LEU A 54 4.74 -20.99 12.00
CA LEU A 54 5.99 -21.73 11.82
C LEU A 54 6.67 -21.32 10.52
N GLY A 55 7.93 -20.89 10.60
CA GLY A 55 8.77 -20.51 9.45
C GLY A 55 9.71 -19.36 9.78
N ASP A 56 10.80 -19.22 9.02
CA ASP A 56 11.85 -18.24 9.33
C ASP A 56 11.39 -16.79 9.11
N VAL A 57 10.44 -16.54 8.18
CA VAL A 57 9.92 -15.20 7.85
C VAL A 57 8.46 -15.25 7.36
N PRO A 58 7.46 -14.86 8.17
CA PRO A 58 6.07 -14.82 7.73
C PRO A 58 5.79 -13.66 6.77
N VAL A 59 4.96 -13.90 5.75
CA VAL A 59 4.57 -12.88 4.74
C VAL A 59 3.05 -12.80 4.61
N LEU A 60 2.51 -11.59 4.72
CA LEU A 60 1.09 -11.30 4.53
C LEU A 60 0.89 -10.37 3.32
N ALA A 61 0.15 -10.84 2.31
CA ALA A 61 -0.16 -10.05 1.12
C ALA A 61 -1.59 -9.48 1.18
N ILE A 62 -1.74 -8.17 0.95
CA ILE A 62 -3.04 -7.50 0.79
C ILE A 62 -3.27 -7.21 -0.70
N VAL A 63 -4.20 -7.93 -1.31
CA VAL A 63 -4.49 -7.88 -2.76
C VAL A 63 -5.88 -7.32 -3.07
N GLY A 64 -6.09 -6.80 -4.28
CA GLY A 64 -7.38 -6.26 -4.72
C GLY A 64 -7.23 -5.10 -5.71
N MET A 65 -8.34 -4.64 -6.27
CA MET A 65 -8.37 -3.54 -7.25
C MET A 65 -7.80 -2.22 -6.70
N GLY A 66 -7.38 -1.34 -7.61
CA GLY A 66 -6.95 0.02 -7.28
C GLY A 66 -8.07 0.80 -6.57
N GLY A 67 -7.72 1.72 -5.67
CA GLY A 67 -8.69 2.56 -4.97
C GLY A 67 -9.42 1.92 -3.77
N LEU A 68 -9.32 0.60 -3.56
CA LEU A 68 -10.03 -0.09 -2.45
C LEU A 68 -9.50 0.22 -1.04
N GLY A 69 -8.43 1.01 -0.90
CA GLY A 69 -7.87 1.34 0.42
C GLY A 69 -6.89 0.32 1.01
N LYS A 70 -6.27 -0.54 0.18
CA LYS A 70 -5.28 -1.53 0.65
C LYS A 70 -4.12 -0.90 1.45
N THR A 71 -3.54 0.18 0.92
CA THR A 71 -2.48 0.92 1.61
C THR A 71 -3.00 1.56 2.90
N ALA A 72 -4.25 2.03 2.93
CA ALA A 72 -4.86 2.60 4.11
C ALA A 72 -5.02 1.54 5.23
N LEU A 73 -5.46 0.34 4.88
CA LEU A 73 -5.52 -0.79 5.82
C LEU A 73 -4.12 -1.17 6.35
N ALA A 74 -3.12 -1.24 5.48
CA ALA A 74 -1.74 -1.51 5.89
C ALA A 74 -1.20 -0.44 6.85
N GLN A 75 -1.53 0.84 6.64
CA GLN A 75 -1.16 1.91 7.54
C GLN A 75 -1.86 1.80 8.91
N LEU A 76 -3.15 1.43 8.96
CA LEU A 76 -3.85 1.18 10.23
C LEU A 76 -3.18 0.06 11.03
N VAL A 77 -2.84 -1.05 10.37
CA VAL A 77 -2.15 -2.19 11.00
C VAL A 77 -0.75 -1.76 11.47
N TYR A 78 0.02 -1.09 10.62
CA TYR A 78 1.38 -0.64 10.94
C TYR A 78 1.42 0.23 12.19
N ASN A 79 0.42 1.10 12.37
CA ASN A 79 0.33 2.01 13.52
C ASN A 79 -0.47 1.42 14.69
N HIS A 80 -1.00 0.21 14.58
CA HIS A 80 -1.78 -0.41 15.66
C HIS A 80 -0.93 -0.60 16.92
N LYS A 81 -1.45 -0.21 18.09
CA LYS A 81 -0.70 -0.21 19.37
C LYS A 81 -0.02 -1.55 19.68
N ARG A 82 -0.71 -2.68 19.45
CA ARG A 82 -0.14 -4.04 19.65
C ARG A 82 1.06 -4.30 18.73
N ILE A 83 0.97 -3.90 17.46
CA ILE A 83 2.09 -4.01 16.49
C ILE A 83 3.25 -3.10 16.90
N GLN A 84 2.97 -1.89 17.39
CA GLN A 84 4.01 -1.00 17.90
C GLN A 84 4.72 -1.58 19.13
N ALA A 85 3.97 -2.22 20.02
CA ALA A 85 4.50 -2.84 21.23
C ALA A 85 5.37 -4.06 20.90
N GLU A 86 4.95 -4.92 19.97
CA GLU A 86 5.72 -6.12 19.62
C GLU A 86 7.01 -5.75 18.86
N PHE A 87 6.89 -5.01 17.76
CA PHE A 87 8.00 -4.72 16.85
C PHE A 87 8.80 -3.46 17.21
N HIS A 88 8.41 -2.75 18.27
CA HIS A 88 9.08 -1.57 18.83
C HIS A 88 9.55 -0.57 17.74
N LYS A 89 10.86 -0.29 17.73
CA LYS A 89 11.55 0.63 16.80
C LYS A 89 11.91 -0.01 15.46
N ARG A 90 11.75 -1.34 15.30
CA ARG A 90 12.18 -2.08 14.09
C ARG A 90 11.01 -2.32 13.15
N ARG A 91 10.40 -1.22 12.70
CA ARG A 91 9.34 -1.22 11.71
C ARG A 91 9.75 -0.29 10.58
N PHE A 92 9.69 -0.78 9.35
CA PHE A 92 10.12 -0.04 8.17
C PHE A 92 8.97 0.06 7.16
N TRP A 93 8.82 1.22 6.55
CA TRP A 93 7.83 1.45 5.50
C TRP A 93 8.53 1.85 4.22
N VAL A 94 8.33 1.05 3.16
CA VAL A 94 9.02 1.25 1.89
C VAL A 94 7.98 1.35 0.78
N CYS A 95 8.03 2.46 0.03
CA CYS A 95 7.26 2.62 -1.19
C CYS A 95 8.11 2.21 -2.40
N VAL A 96 7.60 1.27 -3.20
CA VAL A 96 8.25 0.84 -4.45
C VAL A 96 7.27 0.97 -5.61
N SER A 97 7.73 1.56 -6.71
CA SER A 97 6.93 1.78 -7.91
C SER A 97 7.82 1.82 -9.14
N ASP A 98 7.28 1.39 -10.28
CA ASP A 98 7.98 1.26 -11.57
C ASP A 98 8.17 2.61 -12.32
N GLN A 99 8.41 3.68 -11.59
CA GLN A 99 8.31 5.05 -12.15
C GLN A 99 9.60 5.60 -12.73
N ASP A 100 10.72 4.96 -12.43
CA ASP A 100 12.04 5.41 -12.87
C ASP A 100 12.57 4.55 -14.04
N GLN A 101 11.69 3.92 -14.82
CA GLN A 101 12.02 2.91 -15.85
C GLN A 101 12.81 1.69 -15.31
N ASN A 102 12.99 1.62 -13.99
CA ASN A 102 13.55 0.50 -13.29
C ASN A 102 12.40 -0.43 -12.91
N GLN A 103 12.36 -1.59 -13.57
CA GLN A 103 11.48 -2.68 -13.21
C GLN A 103 11.55 -2.95 -11.71
N PHE A 104 10.40 -3.29 -11.13
CA PHE A 104 10.31 -3.76 -9.76
C PHE A 104 11.36 -4.85 -9.51
N ASN A 105 12.31 -4.56 -8.61
CA ASN A 105 13.44 -5.44 -8.34
C ASN A 105 13.61 -5.62 -6.83
N ILE A 106 13.79 -6.88 -6.42
CA ILE A 106 14.06 -7.28 -5.03
C ILE A 106 15.30 -6.55 -4.48
N LYS A 107 16.33 -6.35 -5.29
CA LYS A 107 17.54 -5.59 -4.90
C LYS A 107 17.20 -4.17 -4.46
N THR A 108 16.26 -3.51 -5.15
CA THR A 108 15.81 -2.16 -4.80
C THR A 108 15.07 -2.14 -3.48
N ILE A 109 14.20 -3.13 -3.24
CA ILE A 109 13.47 -3.27 -1.97
C ILE A 109 14.46 -3.47 -0.82
N LEU A 110 15.38 -4.43 -0.95
CA LEU A 110 16.38 -4.73 0.07
C LEU A 110 17.29 -3.54 0.34
N ALA A 111 17.73 -2.82 -0.69
CA ALA A 111 18.54 -1.62 -0.52
C ALA A 111 17.78 -0.50 0.23
N LYS A 112 16.48 -0.31 -0.06
CA LYS A 112 15.66 0.66 0.69
C LYS A 112 15.46 0.23 2.14
N ILE A 113 15.19 -1.06 2.41
CA ILE A 113 15.05 -1.58 3.78
C ILE A 113 16.37 -1.43 4.55
N TYR A 114 17.49 -1.84 3.96
CA TYR A 114 18.81 -1.76 4.59
C TYR A 114 19.13 -0.32 5.04
N LYS A 115 18.91 0.66 4.15
CA LYS A 115 19.12 2.09 4.47
C LYS A 115 18.24 2.63 5.59
N LEU A 116 17.08 2.04 5.84
CA LEU A 116 16.21 2.43 6.95
C LEU A 116 16.57 1.72 8.26
N ALA A 117 17.20 0.55 8.16
CA ALA A 117 17.55 -0.31 9.28
C ALA A 117 18.92 0.00 9.91
N THR A 118 19.82 0.66 9.16
CA THR A 118 21.12 1.18 9.61
C THR A 118 21.05 2.67 9.90
#